data_AF-A0A8J7LUW5-F1
#
_entry.id   AF-A0A8J7LUW5-F1
#
_cell.length_a   1.000
_cell.length_b   1.000
_cell.length_c   1.000
_cell.angle_alpha   90.00
_cell.angle_beta   90.00
_cell.angle_gamma   90.00
#
_symmetry.space_group_name_H-M   'P 1'
#
loop_
_entity.id
_entity.type
_entity.pdbx_description
1 polymer ?
#
loop_
_entity_poly.entity_id
_entity_poly.type
_entity_poly.pdbx_seq_one_letter_code
_entity_poly.pdbx_strand_id
1 'polypeptide(L)'
;MAGNAICGEYLKARAERRTNSFELWLSGYLTGLATYDKRVNRPEKMTAALGNTGTLLLDSYCKIHPLATFQEAAREMARTVCYGDARRKN
;
A
#
# COMPACT_ATOMS: atom_id res chain seq x y z
N MET A 1 -8.39 -1.77 13.85
CA MET A 1 -7.15 -2.22 13.14
C MET A 1 -7.01 -1.37 11.89
N ALA A 2 -5.84 -0.79 11.62
CA ALA A 2 -5.65 0.23 10.58
C ALA A 2 -6.00 -0.22 9.15
N GLY A 3 -5.95 -1.51 8.83
CA GLY A 3 -6.40 -2.04 7.54
C GLY A 3 -7.90 -1.85 7.24
N ASN A 4 -8.74 -1.89 8.28
CA ASN A 4 -10.20 -1.74 8.15
C ASN A 4 -10.64 -0.28 8.21
N ALA A 5 -9.73 0.64 8.56
CA ALA A 5 -10.00 2.07 8.50
C ALA A 5 -10.29 2.47 7.05
N ILE A 6 -11.21 3.40 6.86
CA ILE A 6 -11.51 3.90 5.52
C ILE A 6 -10.39 4.82 5.03
N CYS A 7 -10.24 4.94 3.72
CA CYS A 7 -9.25 5.78 3.06
C CYS A 7 -9.32 7.25 3.50
N GLY A 8 -10.51 7.77 3.82
CA GLY A 8 -10.67 9.09 4.40
C GLY A 8 -9.93 9.27 5.75
N GLU A 9 -9.93 8.25 6.60
CA GLU A 9 -9.19 8.26 7.87
C GLU A 9 -7.68 8.22 7.64
N TYR A 10 -7.22 7.43 6.67
CA TYR A 10 -5.82 7.43 6.25
C TYR A 10 -5.39 8.82 5.76
N LEU A 11 -6.16 9.45 4.87
CA LEU A 11 -5.83 10.78 4.34
C LEU A 11 -5.80 11.85 5.44
N LYS A 12 -6.73 11.78 6.40
CA LYS A 12 -6.73 12.64 7.58
C LYS A 12 -5.47 12.42 8.42
N ALA A 13 -5.15 11.17 8.74
CA ALA A 13 -3.94 10.81 9.48
C ALA A 13 -2.66 11.28 8.75
N ARG A 14 -2.65 11.21 7.41
CA ARG A 14 -1.56 11.73 6.57
C ARG A 14 -1.43 13.25 6.72
N ALA A 15 -2.54 13.99 6.63
CA ALA A 15 -2.53 15.44 6.80
C ALA A 15 -1.99 15.85 8.19
N GLU A 16 -2.34 15.08 9.22
CA GLU A 16 -1.89 15.29 10.60
C GLU A 16 -0.49 14.73 10.91
N ARG A 17 0.17 14.05 9.95
CA ARG A 17 1.43 13.32 10.14
C ARG A 17 1.37 12.26 11.24
N ARG A 18 0.22 11.59 11.36
CA ARG A 18 -0.08 10.53 12.35
C ARG A 18 -0.29 9.17 11.67
N THR A 19 0.58 8.80 10.73
CA THR A 19 0.45 7.60 9.88
C THR A 19 1.08 6.34 10.47
N ASN A 20 1.77 6.42 11.61
CA ASN A 20 2.51 5.28 12.19
C ASN A 20 1.69 3.98 12.27
N SER A 21 0.42 4.05 12.67
CA SER A 21 -0.44 2.86 12.75
C SER A 21 -0.75 2.25 11.37
N PHE A 22 -0.88 3.07 10.34
CA PHE A 22 -1.08 2.65 8.95
C PHE A 22 0.20 2.08 8.36
N GLU A 23 1.35 2.70 8.63
CA GLU A 23 2.67 2.25 8.19
C GLU A 23 3.07 0.91 8.79
N LEU A 24 2.88 0.74 10.11
CA LEU A 24 3.12 -0.53 10.80
C LEU A 24 2.22 -1.64 10.25
N TRP A 25 0.94 -1.34 10.05
CA TRP A 25 0.00 -2.30 9.47
C TRP A 25 0.39 -2.67 8.03
N LEU A 26 0.76 -1.68 7.20
CA LEU A 26 1.18 -1.89 5.82
C LEU A 26 2.45 -2.75 5.73
N SER A 27 3.43 -2.50 6.60
CA SER A 27 4.65 -3.31 6.71
C SER A 27 4.33 -4.77 7.04
N GLY A 28 3.45 -5.01 8.02
CA GLY A 28 2.98 -6.35 8.36
C GLY A 28 2.24 -7.02 7.19
N TYR A 29 1.34 -6.30 6.53
CA TYR A 29 0.59 -6.78 5.37
C TYR A 29 1.52 -7.22 4.22
N LEU A 30 2.48 -6.37 3.84
CA LEU A 30 3.43 -6.67 2.77
C LEU A 30 4.38 -7.82 3.14
N THR A 31 4.80 -7.92 4.39
CA THR A 31 5.63 -9.04 4.88
C THR A 31 4.86 -10.36 4.81
N GLY A 32 3.58 -10.33 5.18
CA GLY A 32 2.68 -11.47 5.00
C GLY A 32 2.59 -11.88 3.54
N LEU A 33 2.35 -10.93 2.62
CA LEU A 33 2.32 -11.21 1.18
C LEU A 33 3.66 -11.78 0.66
N ALA A 34 4.79 -11.24 1.09
CA ALA A 34 6.12 -11.70 0.69
C ALA A 34 6.42 -13.13 1.15
N THR A 35 5.80 -13.58 2.24
CA THR A 35 5.93 -14.97 2.73
C THR A 35 5.30 -15.96 1.75
N TYR A 36 4.23 -15.58 1.07
CA TYR A 36 3.47 -16.47 0.18
C TYR A 36 3.74 -16.22 -1.33
N ASP A 37 4.20 -15.03 -1.72
CA ASP A 37 4.47 -14.70 -3.13
C ASP A 37 5.93 -14.26 -3.38
N LYS A 38 6.68 -15.09 -4.10
CA LYS A 38 8.07 -14.83 -4.52
C LYS A 38 8.23 -13.60 -5.41
N ARG A 39 7.16 -13.12 -6.06
CA ARG A 39 7.15 -11.89 -6.87
C ARG A 39 7.16 -10.63 -6.00
N VAL A 40 6.59 -10.73 -4.79
CA VAL A 40 6.57 -9.69 -3.76
C VAL A 40 7.82 -9.77 -2.89
N ASN A 41 8.37 -10.98 -2.69
CA ASN A 41 9.62 -11.22 -1.96
C ASN A 41 10.88 -10.76 -2.73
N ARG A 42 10.93 -9.48 -3.07
CA ARG A 42 12.10 -8.81 -3.63
C ARG A 42 12.34 -7.53 -2.85
N PRO A 43 13.55 -7.32 -2.29
CA PRO A 43 13.84 -6.14 -1.49
C PRO A 43 13.52 -4.83 -2.20
N GLU A 44 13.83 -4.72 -3.49
CA GLU A 44 13.55 -3.52 -4.30
C GLU A 44 12.05 -3.17 -4.36
N LYS A 45 11.19 -4.18 -4.52
CA LYS A 45 9.74 -4.00 -4.58
C LYS A 45 9.16 -3.66 -3.21
N MET A 46 9.69 -4.29 -2.16
CA MET A 46 9.33 -3.99 -0.78
C MET A 46 9.67 -2.54 -0.43
N THR A 47 10.88 -2.09 -0.79
CA THR A 47 11.34 -0.71 -0.61
C THR A 47 10.49 0.28 -1.41
N ALA A 48 10.11 -0.05 -2.66
CA ALA A 48 9.22 0.80 -3.44
C ALA A 48 7.80 0.89 -2.83
N ALA A 49 7.26 -0.22 -2.35
CA ALA A 49 5.93 -0.31 -1.75
C ALA A 49 5.83 0.38 -0.38
N LEU A 50 6.90 0.36 0.41
CA LEU A 50 6.98 1.04 1.72
C LEU A 50 7.49 2.48 1.63
N GLY A 51 8.13 2.85 0.52
CA GLY A 51 8.66 4.19 0.29
C GLY A 51 7.68 5.13 -0.40
N ASN A 52 8.22 6.23 -0.93
CA ASN A 52 7.45 7.31 -1.56
C ASN A 52 6.51 6.83 -2.67
N THR A 53 6.93 5.84 -3.48
CA THR A 53 6.09 5.31 -4.57
C THR A 53 4.81 4.68 -4.01
N GLY A 54 4.92 3.85 -2.98
CA GLY A 54 3.76 3.26 -2.32
C GLY A 54 2.86 4.31 -1.69
N THR A 55 3.44 5.31 -1.00
CA THR A 55 2.68 6.43 -0.42
C THR A 55 1.88 7.19 -1.48
N LEU A 56 2.49 7.52 -2.62
CA LEU A 56 1.81 8.23 -3.71
C LEU A 56 0.65 7.43 -4.30
N LEU A 57 0.83 6.12 -4.46
CA LEU A 57 -0.23 5.22 -4.95
C LEU A 57 -1.39 5.11 -3.95
N LEU A 58 -1.09 4.99 -2.65
CA LEU A 58 -2.08 4.98 -1.58
C LEU A 58 -2.86 6.31 -1.52
N ASP A 59 -2.15 7.44 -1.53
CA ASP A 59 -2.75 8.77 -1.55
C ASP A 59 -3.66 8.95 -2.78
N SER A 60 -3.19 8.53 -3.96
CA SER A 60 -3.97 8.63 -5.18
C SER A 60 -5.23 7.77 -5.14
N TYR A 61 -5.11 6.51 -4.72
CA TYR A 61 -6.25 5.60 -4.61
C TYR A 61 -7.26 6.13 -3.59
N CYS A 62 -6.80 6.51 -2.40
CA CYS A 62 -7.68 6.96 -1.34
C CYS A 62 -8.38 8.29 -1.63
N LYS A 63 -7.77 9.19 -2.42
CA LYS A 63 -8.45 10.41 -2.89
C LYS A 63 -9.61 10.13 -3.83
N ILE A 64 -9.51 9.09 -4.65
CA ILE A 64 -10.55 8.67 -5.59
C ILE A 64 -11.63 7.85 -4.86
N HIS A 65 -11.23 7.06 -3.86
CA HIS A 65 -12.09 6.11 -3.16
C HIS A 65 -12.09 6.35 -1.64
N PRO A 66 -12.64 7.47 -1.13
CA PRO A 66 -12.55 7.83 0.29
C PRO A 66 -13.27 6.84 1.24
N LEU A 67 -14.26 6.10 0.73
CA LEU A 67 -15.02 5.09 1.48
C LEU A 67 -14.43 3.68 1.40
N ALA A 68 -13.44 3.44 0.52
CA ALA A 68 -12.75 2.16 0.46
C ALA A 68 -11.91 1.94 1.71
N THR A 69 -11.61 0.69 2.03
CA THR A 69 -10.73 0.37 3.16
C THR A 69 -9.26 0.60 2.81
N PHE A 70 -8.44 0.89 3.82
CA PHE A 70 -7.00 1.02 3.63
C PHE A 70 -6.37 -0.28 3.14
N GLN A 71 -6.91 -1.44 3.52
CA GLN A 71 -6.49 -2.73 3.00
C GLN A 71 -6.71 -2.86 1.49
N GLU A 72 -7.83 -2.39 0.96
CA GLU A 72 -8.07 -2.38 -0.49
C GLU A 72 -7.07 -1.47 -1.21
N ALA A 73 -6.81 -0.28 -0.66
CA ALA A 73 -5.79 0.62 -1.19
C ALA A 73 -4.39 -0.04 -1.20
N ALA A 74 -4.01 -0.71 -0.11
CA ALA A 74 -2.75 -1.44 0.01
C ALA A 74 -2.65 -2.59 -0.99
N ARG A 75 -3.76 -3.29 -1.24
CA ARG A 75 -3.82 -4.35 -2.26
C ARG A 75 -3.60 -3.81 -3.66
N GLU A 76 -4.25 -2.72 -4.05
CA GLU A 76 -4.08 -2.11 -5.38
C GLU A 76 -2.70 -1.47 -5.56
N MET A 77 -2.15 -0.88 -4.49
CA MET A 77 -0.76 -0.42 -4.48
C MET A 77 0.20 -1.60 -4.68
N ALA A 78 0.07 -2.67 -3.90
CA ALA A 78 0.92 -3.86 -4.02
C ALA A 78 0.78 -4.50 -5.41
N ARG A 79 -0.43 -4.53 -5.97
CA ARG A 79 -0.69 -4.96 -7.36
C ARG A 79 0.14 -4.16 -8.35
N THR A 80 0.13 -2.84 -8.22
CA THR A 80 0.84 -1.92 -9.11
C THR A 80 2.34 -2.06 -8.98
N VAL A 81 2.88 -2.04 -7.76
CA VAL A 81 4.33 -2.10 -7.51
C VAL A 81 4.90 -3.49 -7.80
N CYS A 82 4.22 -4.56 -7.35
CA CYS A 82 4.79 -5.90 -7.42
C CYS A 82 4.49 -6.64 -8.72
N TYR A 83 3.41 -6.27 -9.42
CA TYR A 83 2.95 -6.98 -10.62
C TYR A 83 2.83 -6.07 -11.87
N GLY A 84 3.06 -4.76 -11.73
CA GLY A 84 3.03 -3.82 -12.85
C GLY A 84 4.07 -4.10 -13.94
N ASP A 85 5.22 -4.67 -13.59
CA ASP A 85 6.28 -5.05 -14.55
C ASP A 85 5.81 -6.06 -15.61
N ALA A 86 4.81 -6.88 -15.31
CA ALA A 86 4.33 -7.90 -16.25
C ALA A 86 3.64 -7.30 -17.50
N ARG A 87 3.17 -6.04 -17.43
CA ARG A 87 2.49 -5.37 -18.55
C ARG A 87 3.41 -4.59 -19.49
N ARG A 88 4.68 -4.35 -19.14
CA ARG A 88 5.63 -3.58 -19.97
C ARG A 88 6.44 -4.42 -20.96
N LYS A 89 6.23 -5.75 -20.98
CA LYS A 89 6.98 -6.69 -21.84
C LYS A 89 6.16 -7.25 -23.01
N ASN A 90 5.15 -6.54 -23.50
CA ASN A 90 4.40 -6.93 -24.69
C ASN A 90 4.33 -5.79 -25.70
#